data_AF-A0A7C2NTZ5-F1
#
_entry.id   AF-A0A7C2NTZ5-F1
#
_cell.length_a   1.000
_cell.length_b   1.000
_cell.length_c   1.000
_cell.angle_alpha   90.00
_cell.angle_beta   90.00
_cell.angle_gamma   90.00
#
_symmetry.space_group_name_H-M   'P 1'
#
loop_
_entity.id
_entity.type
_entity.pdbx_description
1 polymer ?
#
loop_
_entity_poly.entity_id
_entity_poly.type
_entity_poly.pdbx_seq_one_letter_code
_entity_poly.pdbx_strand_id
1 'polypeptide(L)'
;MGKLDLNLDAYRLIADLLHRLRTSVRERLRELAGEAWEERIPEDLRLFLAQRRLREQGVSWFRTDSCDLLDYASFSDLAEILAANPTLLEQVDWLPTSGREAMLRVRFLELDTVFQRVAYARPISELEMELLAGLGERIRKSFEGTSRTPTPPAPAKAQEAKPAEAPAVERKTPPTPAPPPAAPETRAAPASSQGLSKEALLRALETGDTKKIMAALYQEVVRTADAIFKEGKAPACPVWETVRESAWYEKNFRPLSLAPLSHFFDIVEDTKELARSASREEILEAVRNRGFAQTLLQLKELFQPYLGAAA
;
A
#
# COMPACT_ATOMS: atom_id res chain seq x y z
N MET A 1 -20.42 -14.82 22.33
CA MET A 1 -19.42 -13.84 21.85
C MET A 1 -19.71 -12.51 22.51
N GLY A 2 -18.70 -11.83 23.04
CA GLY A 2 -18.89 -10.48 23.58
C GLY A 2 -19.17 -9.47 22.45
N LYS A 3 -19.80 -8.34 22.78
CA LYS A 3 -20.06 -7.25 21.82
C LYS A 3 -18.77 -6.69 21.18
N LEU A 4 -17.65 -6.78 21.90
CA LEU A 4 -16.34 -6.37 21.40
C LEU A 4 -15.80 -7.33 20.32
N ASP A 5 -16.05 -8.64 20.49
CA ASP A 5 -15.65 -9.68 19.53
C ASP A 5 -16.39 -9.47 18.20
N LEU A 6 -17.70 -9.21 18.28
CA LEU A 6 -18.55 -8.90 17.11
C LEU A 6 -18.04 -7.70 16.31
N ASN A 7 -17.63 -6.62 16.98
CA ASN A 7 -17.09 -5.44 16.31
C ASN A 7 -15.74 -5.70 15.63
N LEU A 8 -14.87 -6.49 16.27
CA LEU A 8 -13.57 -6.88 15.70
C LEU A 8 -13.76 -7.79 14.49
N ASP A 9 -14.69 -8.73 14.56
CA ASP A 9 -15.02 -9.62 13.45
C ASP A 9 -15.67 -8.84 12.29
N ALA A 10 -16.58 -7.90 12.59
CA ALA A 10 -17.14 -6.98 11.60
C ALA A 10 -16.04 -6.17 10.90
N TYR A 11 -15.09 -5.61 11.66
CA TYR A 11 -13.97 -4.86 11.11
C TYR A 11 -13.11 -5.70 10.17
N ARG A 12 -12.77 -6.94 10.59
CA ARG A 12 -11.99 -7.88 9.77
C ARG A 12 -12.69 -8.22 8.46
N LEU A 13 -13.99 -8.53 8.53
CA LEU A 13 -14.80 -8.83 7.35
C LEU A 13 -14.86 -7.64 6.40
N ILE A 14 -15.11 -6.43 6.91
CA ILE A 14 -15.17 -5.21 6.09
C ILE A 14 -13.82 -4.92 5.43
N ALA A 15 -12.73 -5.02 6.18
CA ALA A 15 -11.39 -4.78 5.65
C ALA A 15 -11.03 -5.77 4.53
N ASP A 16 -11.33 -7.06 4.71
CA ASP A 16 -11.14 -8.10 3.69
C ASP A 16 -12.01 -7.85 2.46
N LEU A 17 -13.28 -7.49 2.64
CA LEU A 17 -14.20 -7.17 1.53
C LEU A 17 -13.76 -5.96 0.72
N LEU A 18 -13.38 -4.86 1.39
CA LEU A 18 -12.86 -3.67 0.71
C LEU A 18 -11.58 -4.00 -0.05
N HIS A 19 -10.65 -4.74 0.57
CA HIS A 19 -9.42 -5.13 -0.07
C HIS A 19 -9.69 -5.95 -1.35
N ARG A 20 -10.54 -6.97 -1.27
CA ARG A 20 -10.92 -7.80 -2.43
C ARG A 20 -11.58 -7.01 -3.54
N LEU A 21 -12.57 -6.19 -3.21
CA LEU A 21 -13.27 -5.36 -4.20
C LEU A 21 -12.31 -4.42 -4.91
N ARG A 22 -11.48 -3.69 -4.16
CA ARG A 22 -10.51 -2.75 -4.73
C ARG A 22 -9.53 -3.47 -5.64
N THR A 23 -8.99 -4.60 -5.21
CA THR A 23 -8.08 -5.41 -6.02
C THR A 23 -8.74 -5.90 -7.31
N SER A 24 -9.96 -6.45 -7.21
CA SER A 24 -10.66 -6.99 -8.39
C SER A 24 -11.05 -5.90 -9.39
N VAL A 25 -11.57 -4.76 -8.89
CA VAL A 25 -11.89 -3.59 -9.71
C VAL A 25 -10.62 -3.04 -10.36
N ARG A 26 -9.51 -2.92 -9.62
CA ARG A 26 -8.22 -2.46 -10.13
C ARG A 26 -7.71 -3.33 -11.27
N GLU A 27 -7.65 -4.63 -11.06
CA GLU A 27 -7.19 -5.59 -12.07
C GLU A 27 -8.02 -5.46 -13.35
N ARG A 28 -9.35 -5.37 -13.19
CA ARG A 28 -10.24 -5.31 -14.34
C ARG A 28 -10.20 -3.97 -15.08
N LEU A 29 -10.05 -2.85 -14.37
CA LEU A 29 -9.82 -1.56 -15.00
C LEU A 29 -8.50 -1.53 -15.77
N ARG A 30 -7.43 -2.15 -15.23
CA ARG A 30 -6.14 -2.30 -15.92
C ARG A 30 -6.23 -3.20 -17.14
N GLU A 31 -7.01 -4.27 -17.10
CA GLU A 31 -7.27 -5.09 -18.30
C GLU A 31 -7.98 -4.29 -19.41
N LEU A 32 -8.89 -3.38 -19.03
CA LEU A 32 -9.69 -2.61 -19.99
C LEU A 32 -8.97 -1.38 -20.56
N ALA A 33 -8.03 -0.78 -19.83
CA ALA A 33 -7.43 0.51 -20.17
C ALA A 33 -5.90 0.62 -19.92
N GLY A 34 -5.25 -0.44 -19.45
CA GLY A 34 -3.81 -0.48 -19.22
C GLY A 34 -3.35 0.53 -18.16
N GLU A 35 -2.30 1.30 -18.48
CA GLU A 35 -1.76 2.35 -17.61
C GLU A 35 -2.73 3.52 -17.39
N ALA A 36 -3.66 3.76 -18.33
CA ALA A 36 -4.66 4.83 -18.24
C ALA A 36 -5.95 4.40 -17.52
N TRP A 37 -5.90 3.35 -16.70
CA TRP A 37 -7.07 2.78 -16.03
C TRP A 37 -7.79 3.77 -15.10
N GLU A 38 -7.09 4.77 -14.55
CA GLU A 38 -7.69 5.81 -13.72
C GLU A 38 -8.66 6.70 -14.52
N GLU A 39 -8.51 6.81 -15.84
CA GLU A 39 -9.43 7.59 -16.70
C GLU A 39 -10.82 6.95 -16.82
N ARG A 40 -10.96 5.69 -16.40
CA ARG A 40 -12.25 4.98 -16.32
C ARG A 40 -13.02 5.28 -15.03
N ILE A 41 -12.40 5.96 -14.07
CA ILE A 41 -13.08 6.46 -12.87
C ILE A 41 -13.76 7.78 -13.24
N PRO A 42 -15.04 7.98 -12.88
CA PRO A 42 -15.72 9.27 -13.08
C PRO A 42 -14.87 10.45 -12.58
N GLU A 43 -14.78 11.52 -13.35
CA GLU A 43 -13.86 12.63 -13.08
C GLU A 43 -14.06 13.25 -11.69
N ASP A 44 -15.30 13.52 -11.31
CA ASP A 44 -15.65 14.07 -9.99
C ASP A 44 -15.18 13.15 -8.86
N LEU A 45 -15.36 11.84 -9.03
CA LEU A 45 -14.96 10.83 -8.05
C LEU A 45 -13.44 10.70 -7.98
N ARG A 46 -12.75 10.74 -9.12
CA ARG A 46 -11.29 10.73 -9.19
C ARG A 46 -10.69 11.92 -8.43
N LEU A 47 -11.25 13.13 -8.61
CA LEU A 47 -10.85 14.32 -7.86
C LEU A 47 -11.13 14.18 -6.36
N PHE A 48 -12.30 13.68 -5.99
CA PHE A 48 -12.65 13.43 -4.59
C PHE A 48 -11.69 12.44 -3.91
N LEU A 49 -11.38 11.31 -4.57
CA LEU A 49 -10.46 10.30 -4.07
C LEU A 49 -9.03 10.83 -3.96
N ALA A 50 -8.58 11.64 -4.92
CA ALA A 50 -7.27 12.29 -4.86
C ALA A 50 -7.16 13.24 -3.65
N GLN A 51 -8.19 14.03 -3.38
CA GLN A 51 -8.23 14.89 -2.19
C GLN A 51 -8.27 14.07 -0.90
N ARG A 52 -9.04 12.97 -0.88
CA ARG A 52 -9.12 12.07 0.26
C ARG A 52 -7.78 11.39 0.54
N ARG A 53 -7.07 10.95 -0.51
CA ARG A 53 -5.70 10.43 -0.42
C ARG A 53 -4.77 11.42 0.26
N LEU A 54 -4.76 12.69 -0.18
CA LEU A 54 -3.92 13.73 0.42
C LEU A 54 -4.25 13.93 1.90
N ARG A 55 -5.53 13.94 2.28
CA ARG A 55 -5.94 14.05 3.69
C ARG A 55 -5.49 12.85 4.53
N GLU A 56 -5.67 11.63 4.03
CA GLU A 56 -5.36 10.40 4.79
C GLU A 56 -3.86 10.08 4.85
N GLN A 57 -3.11 10.32 3.77
CA GLN A 57 -1.63 10.29 3.79
C GLN A 57 -1.08 11.39 4.71
N GLY A 58 -1.74 12.55 4.70
CA GLY A 58 -1.50 13.64 5.64
C GLY A 58 -1.87 13.31 7.09
N VAL A 59 -2.29 12.08 7.42
CA VAL A 59 -2.53 11.61 8.81
C VAL A 59 -1.74 10.33 9.11
N SER A 60 -1.58 9.44 8.13
CA SER A 60 -0.94 8.14 8.31
C SER A 60 0.54 8.15 7.91
N TRP A 61 1.40 7.93 8.90
CA TRP A 61 2.84 7.75 8.74
C TRP A 61 3.25 6.48 7.98
N PHE A 62 2.36 5.50 7.88
CA PHE A 62 2.69 4.14 7.43
C PHE A 62 2.13 3.80 6.04
N ARG A 63 1.40 4.72 5.40
CA ARG A 63 0.93 4.49 4.02
C ARG A 63 2.08 4.75 3.05
N THR A 64 2.58 3.68 2.46
CA THR A 64 3.63 3.70 1.43
C THR A 64 3.15 4.37 0.14
N ASP A 65 4.10 4.84 -0.68
CA ASP A 65 3.88 5.37 -2.03
C ASP A 65 3.24 4.36 -3.01
N SER A 66 3.03 3.11 -2.57
CA SER A 66 2.38 2.04 -3.33
C SER A 66 0.85 2.11 -3.34
N CYS A 67 0.22 3.01 -2.57
CA CYS A 67 -1.23 3.12 -2.52
C CYS A 67 -1.78 3.97 -3.68
N ASP A 68 -2.68 3.41 -4.48
CA ASP A 68 -3.37 4.11 -5.56
C ASP A 68 -4.72 4.67 -5.11
N LEU A 69 -5.46 5.31 -6.04
CA LEU A 69 -6.73 5.96 -5.72
C LEU A 69 -7.78 4.99 -5.16
N LEU A 70 -7.78 3.72 -5.57
CA LEU A 70 -8.77 2.74 -5.12
C LEU A 70 -8.56 2.35 -3.65
N ASP A 71 -7.35 2.48 -3.11
CA ASP A 71 -7.08 2.21 -1.70
C ASP A 71 -7.78 3.20 -0.75
N TYR A 72 -8.30 4.31 -1.29
CA TYR A 72 -9.05 5.33 -0.56
C TYR A 72 -10.56 5.29 -0.85
N ALA A 73 -11.01 4.41 -1.75
CA ALA A 73 -12.42 4.30 -2.16
C ALA A 73 -13.26 3.51 -1.15
N SER A 74 -14.37 4.07 -0.65
CA SER A 74 -15.36 3.36 0.17
C SER A 74 -16.21 2.39 -0.66
N PHE A 75 -17.16 1.69 -0.03
CA PHE A 75 -18.11 0.89 -0.80
C PHE A 75 -18.91 1.81 -1.75
N SER A 76 -19.49 2.89 -1.27
CA SER A 76 -20.25 3.81 -2.15
C SER A 76 -19.43 4.31 -3.35
N ASP A 77 -18.15 4.64 -3.14
CA ASP A 77 -17.25 5.05 -4.23
C ASP A 77 -17.06 3.91 -5.26
N LEU A 78 -16.86 2.67 -4.78
CA LEU A 78 -16.75 1.48 -5.63
C LEU A 78 -18.05 1.20 -6.40
N ALA A 79 -19.21 1.46 -5.80
CA ALA A 79 -20.50 1.31 -6.49
C ALA A 79 -20.63 2.29 -7.68
N GLU A 80 -20.17 3.54 -7.52
CA GLU A 80 -20.15 4.51 -8.62
C GLU A 80 -19.16 4.11 -9.73
N ILE A 81 -18.00 3.56 -9.36
CA ILE A 81 -17.02 3.07 -10.34
C ILE A 81 -17.60 1.90 -11.13
N LEU A 82 -18.24 0.94 -10.45
CA LEU A 82 -18.91 -0.19 -11.10
C LEU A 82 -20.05 0.29 -12.00
N ALA A 83 -20.88 1.23 -11.54
CA ALA A 83 -21.97 1.82 -12.31
C ALA A 83 -21.50 2.51 -13.60
N ALA A 84 -20.38 3.24 -13.53
CA ALA A 84 -19.80 3.94 -14.68
C ALA A 84 -19.14 2.99 -15.71
N ASN A 85 -18.93 1.72 -15.34
CA ASN A 85 -18.25 0.73 -16.17
C ASN A 85 -19.15 -0.50 -16.38
N PRO A 86 -19.97 -0.54 -17.46
CA PRO A 86 -20.95 -1.60 -17.68
C PRO A 86 -20.39 -3.02 -17.63
N THR A 87 -19.19 -3.24 -18.16
CA THR A 87 -18.49 -4.53 -18.13
C THR A 87 -18.11 -4.99 -16.72
N LEU A 88 -17.87 -4.06 -15.80
CA LEU A 88 -17.64 -4.37 -14.39
C LEU A 88 -18.97 -4.64 -13.68
N LEU A 89 -19.99 -3.82 -13.97
CA LEU A 89 -21.32 -3.97 -13.40
C LEU A 89 -21.95 -5.34 -13.74
N GLU A 90 -21.64 -5.89 -14.92
CA GLU A 90 -22.07 -7.23 -15.33
C GLU A 90 -21.56 -8.35 -14.42
N GLN A 91 -20.43 -8.16 -13.72
CA GLN A 91 -19.91 -9.13 -12.76
C GLN A 91 -20.81 -9.28 -11.54
N VAL A 92 -21.64 -8.27 -11.24
CA VAL A 92 -22.60 -8.28 -10.13
C VAL A 92 -23.88 -9.00 -10.56
N ASP A 93 -23.75 -10.31 -10.79
CA ASP A 93 -24.78 -11.21 -11.30
C ASP A 93 -25.87 -11.57 -10.27
N TRP A 94 -25.56 -11.45 -8.99
CA TRP A 94 -26.53 -11.64 -7.89
C TRP A 94 -27.57 -10.51 -7.78
N LEU A 95 -27.44 -9.44 -8.57
CA LEU A 95 -28.45 -8.40 -8.73
C LEU A 95 -29.21 -8.55 -10.05
N PRO A 96 -30.54 -8.32 -10.04
CA PRO A 96 -31.34 -8.26 -11.27
C PRO A 96 -30.75 -7.27 -12.26
N THR A 97 -30.78 -7.60 -13.56
CA THR A 97 -30.30 -6.71 -14.62
C THR A 97 -31.09 -5.40 -14.64
N SER A 98 -32.41 -5.47 -14.44
CA SER A 98 -33.28 -4.30 -14.29
C SER A 98 -32.98 -3.59 -12.96
N GLY A 99 -32.47 -2.35 -13.05
CA GLY A 99 -32.18 -1.54 -11.86
C GLY A 99 -30.91 -1.95 -11.09
N ARG A 100 -30.03 -2.76 -11.70
CA ARG A 100 -28.78 -3.25 -11.09
C ARG A 100 -27.97 -2.14 -10.42
N GLU A 101 -27.78 -1.04 -11.12
CA GLU A 101 -27.02 0.13 -10.66
C GLU A 101 -27.60 0.72 -9.36
N ALA A 102 -28.92 1.00 -9.35
CA ALA A 102 -29.58 1.56 -8.19
C ALA A 102 -29.54 0.59 -6.99
N MET A 103 -29.76 -0.70 -7.22
CA MET A 103 -29.69 -1.70 -6.17
C MET A 103 -28.26 -1.87 -5.63
N LEU A 104 -27.25 -1.81 -6.50
CA LEU A 104 -25.84 -1.87 -6.09
C LEU A 104 -25.50 -0.72 -5.16
N ARG A 105 -25.86 0.52 -5.53
CA ARG A 105 -25.66 1.71 -4.71
C ARG A 105 -26.29 1.55 -3.32
N VAL A 106 -27.54 1.07 -3.26
CA VAL A 106 -28.22 0.82 -1.97
C VAL A 106 -27.47 -0.22 -1.13
N ARG A 107 -27.06 -1.35 -1.71
CA ARG A 107 -26.35 -2.40 -0.98
C ARG A 107 -24.98 -1.95 -0.49
N PHE A 108 -24.26 -1.17 -1.27
CA PHE A 108 -22.95 -0.66 -0.87
C PHE A 108 -23.06 0.48 0.15
N LEU A 109 -24.15 1.26 0.11
CA LEU A 109 -24.49 2.22 1.17
C LEU A 109 -24.80 1.53 2.51
N GLU A 110 -25.50 0.39 2.49
CA GLU A 110 -25.73 -0.43 3.69
C GLU A 110 -24.39 -0.89 4.30
N LEU A 111 -23.44 -1.35 3.47
CA LEU A 111 -22.09 -1.72 3.92
C LEU A 111 -21.33 -0.54 4.52
N ASP A 112 -21.37 0.63 3.87
CA ASP A 112 -20.73 1.84 4.40
C ASP A 112 -21.35 2.28 5.72
N THR A 113 -22.67 2.09 5.90
CA THR A 113 -23.34 2.38 7.18
C THR A 113 -22.82 1.48 8.30
N VAL A 114 -22.68 0.19 8.05
CA VAL A 114 -22.09 -0.74 9.03
C VAL A 114 -20.62 -0.39 9.30
N PHE A 115 -19.85 -0.06 8.26
CA PHE A 115 -18.47 0.39 8.41
C PHE A 115 -18.34 1.64 9.29
N GLN A 116 -19.19 2.65 9.09
CA GLN A 116 -19.18 3.85 9.93
C GLN A 116 -19.48 3.51 11.40
N ARG A 117 -20.41 2.59 11.67
CA ARG A 117 -20.69 2.15 13.04
C ARG A 117 -19.44 1.52 13.68
N VAL A 118 -18.77 0.61 12.98
CA VAL A 118 -17.52 0.00 13.44
C VAL A 118 -16.44 1.06 13.67
N ALA A 119 -16.28 2.00 12.74
CA ALA A 119 -15.27 3.07 12.83
C ALA A 119 -15.47 3.98 14.06
N TYR A 120 -16.71 4.22 14.46
CA TYR A 120 -17.05 4.98 15.67
C TYR A 120 -17.22 4.11 16.92
N ALA A 121 -16.70 2.87 16.90
CA ALA A 121 -16.79 1.90 18.00
C ALA A 121 -18.24 1.66 18.50
N ARG A 122 -19.23 1.84 17.64
CA ARG A 122 -20.63 1.55 17.96
C ARG A 122 -20.87 0.05 17.90
N PRO A 123 -21.70 -0.53 18.77
CA PRO A 123 -21.98 -1.95 18.76
C PRO A 123 -22.72 -2.37 17.49
N ILE A 124 -22.23 -3.44 16.86
CA ILE A 124 -22.87 -4.09 15.71
C ILE A 124 -23.86 -5.15 16.20
N SER A 125 -25.03 -5.20 15.55
CA SER A 125 -26.07 -6.20 15.81
C SER A 125 -25.82 -7.49 15.02
N GLU A 126 -26.42 -8.60 15.46
CA GLU A 126 -26.33 -9.88 14.76
C GLU A 126 -26.88 -9.79 13.32
N LEU A 127 -27.95 -9.01 13.11
CA LEU A 127 -28.51 -8.77 11.78
C LEU A 127 -27.53 -8.04 10.83
N GLU A 128 -26.80 -7.05 11.35
CA GLU A 128 -25.77 -6.35 10.57
C GLU A 128 -24.59 -7.28 10.24
N MET A 129 -24.24 -8.19 11.15
CA MET A 129 -23.23 -9.23 10.88
C MET A 129 -23.69 -10.22 9.82
N GLU A 130 -24.95 -10.67 9.87
CA GLU A 130 -25.52 -11.55 8.84
C GLU A 130 -25.56 -10.85 7.48
N LEU A 131 -25.89 -9.55 7.44
CA LEU A 131 -25.84 -8.75 6.22
C LEU A 131 -24.42 -8.68 5.66
N LEU A 132 -23.42 -8.37 6.51
CA LEU A 132 -22.01 -8.32 6.10
C LEU A 132 -21.54 -9.67 5.54
N ALA A 133 -21.82 -10.77 6.25
CA ALA A 133 -21.42 -12.10 5.83
C ALA A 133 -22.13 -12.53 4.53
N GLY A 134 -23.44 -12.33 4.45
CA GLY A 134 -24.25 -12.73 3.31
C GLY A 134 -23.94 -11.94 2.04
N LEU A 135 -23.82 -10.61 2.14
CA LEU A 135 -23.44 -9.76 1.01
C LEU A 135 -21.97 -9.95 0.65
N GLY A 136 -21.11 -10.12 1.64
CA GLY A 136 -19.70 -10.41 1.45
C GLY A 136 -19.47 -11.68 0.65
N GLU A 137 -20.20 -12.76 0.95
CA GLU A 137 -20.11 -14.02 0.20
C GLU A 137 -20.58 -13.89 -1.25
N ARG A 138 -21.62 -13.10 -1.52
CA ARG A 138 -22.09 -12.83 -2.89
C ARG A 138 -21.06 -12.04 -3.69
N ILE A 139 -20.53 -10.97 -3.09
CA ILE A 139 -19.45 -10.17 -3.67
C ILE A 139 -18.24 -11.06 -3.97
N ARG A 140 -17.82 -11.85 -2.99
CA ARG A 140 -16.69 -12.78 -3.13
C ARG A 140 -16.87 -13.71 -4.34
N LYS A 141 -18.05 -14.32 -4.50
CA LYS A 141 -18.34 -15.19 -5.66
C LYS A 141 -18.29 -14.46 -6.99
N SER A 142 -18.84 -13.24 -7.06
CA SER A 142 -18.86 -12.44 -8.29
C SER A 142 -17.46 -12.03 -8.76
N PHE A 143 -16.55 -11.77 -7.83
CA PHE A 143 -15.23 -11.22 -8.17
C PHE A 143 -14.09 -12.27 -8.13
N GLU A 144 -14.25 -13.42 -7.45
CA GLU A 144 -13.25 -14.50 -7.45
C GLU A 144 -13.21 -15.32 -8.75
N GLY A 145 -14.27 -15.31 -9.56
CA GLY A 145 -14.37 -16.10 -10.79
C GLY A 145 -13.39 -15.73 -11.93
N THR A 146 -12.58 -14.67 -11.74
CA THR A 146 -11.73 -14.08 -12.77
C THR A 146 -10.24 -14.37 -12.60
N SER A 147 -9.82 -14.92 -11.45
CA SER A 147 -8.45 -15.42 -11.25
C SER A 147 -8.28 -16.77 -11.95
N ARG A 148 -8.32 -16.77 -13.29
CA ARG A 148 -7.76 -17.87 -14.07
C ARG A 148 -6.24 -17.71 -14.07
N THR A 149 -5.58 -18.48 -13.22
CA THR A 149 -4.26 -19.02 -13.52
C THR A 149 -4.23 -19.49 -14.98
N PRO A 150 -3.23 -19.09 -15.80
CA PRO A 150 -3.12 -19.60 -17.15
C PRO A 150 -2.85 -21.09 -17.06
N THR A 151 -3.89 -21.89 -17.29
CA THR A 151 -3.74 -23.33 -17.45
C THR A 151 -2.98 -23.54 -18.76
N PRO A 152 -1.82 -24.23 -18.76
CA PRO A 152 -1.12 -24.56 -19.99
C PRO A 152 -2.08 -25.37 -20.89
N PRO A 153 -2.16 -25.07 -22.19
CA PRO A 153 -2.99 -25.86 -23.08
C PRO A 153 -2.48 -27.30 -23.09
N ALA A 154 -3.35 -28.24 -22.72
CA ALA A 154 -3.08 -29.65 -22.85
C ALA A 154 -2.77 -29.98 -24.33
N PRO A 155 -1.74 -30.80 -24.61
CA PRO A 155 -1.30 -31.08 -25.97
C PRO A 155 -2.39 -31.83 -26.74
N ALA A 156 -2.75 -31.29 -27.91
CA ALA A 156 -3.59 -31.98 -28.87
C ALA A 156 -2.91 -33.27 -29.34
N LYS A 157 -3.65 -34.36 -29.32
CA LYS A 157 -3.24 -35.68 -29.81
C LYS A 157 -2.88 -35.59 -31.29
N ALA A 158 -1.62 -35.86 -31.63
CA ALA A 158 -1.17 -36.06 -33.00
C ALA A 158 -1.61 -37.47 -33.48
N GLN A 159 -2.34 -37.51 -34.60
CA GLN A 159 -2.64 -38.74 -35.33
C GLN A 159 -1.41 -39.17 -36.14
N GLU A 160 -1.10 -40.46 -36.08
CA GLU A 160 -0.12 -41.15 -36.93
C GLU A 160 -0.57 -41.17 -38.41
N ALA A 161 0.36 -40.89 -39.32
CA ALA A 161 0.34 -41.40 -40.68
C ALA A 161 1.76 -41.85 -41.10
N LYS A 162 1.81 -43.06 -41.68
CA LYS A 162 3.00 -43.84 -42.08
C LYS A 162 3.74 -43.29 -43.32
N PRO A 163 4.95 -43.80 -43.63
CA PRO A 163 6.00 -43.13 -44.40
C PRO A 163 6.15 -43.61 -45.86
N ALA A 164 6.76 -42.76 -46.70
CA ALA A 164 7.44 -43.19 -47.93
C ALA A 164 8.57 -42.21 -48.33
N GLU A 165 9.79 -42.75 -48.24
CA GLU A 165 10.90 -42.67 -49.20
C GLU A 165 11.58 -41.34 -49.59
N ALA A 166 12.90 -41.35 -49.37
CA ALA A 166 13.88 -40.31 -49.72
C ALA A 166 14.42 -40.47 -51.15
N PRO A 167 15.08 -39.42 -51.67
CA PRO A 167 16.48 -39.61 -52.01
C PRO A 167 17.43 -38.54 -51.44
N ALA A 168 18.66 -38.98 -51.16
CA ALA A 168 19.84 -38.20 -50.78
C ALA A 168 20.26 -37.22 -51.90
N VAL A 169 21.05 -36.15 -51.73
CA VAL A 169 22.33 -35.88 -51.02
C VAL A 169 22.41 -34.34 -50.93
N GLU A 170 22.82 -33.70 -49.83
CA GLU A 170 24.21 -33.21 -49.61
C GLU A 170 24.38 -32.70 -48.18
N ARG A 171 25.42 -33.19 -47.52
CA ARG A 171 25.86 -32.74 -46.20
C ARG A 171 26.59 -31.41 -46.32
N LYS A 172 26.08 -30.36 -45.66
CA LYS A 172 26.88 -29.22 -45.21
C LYS A 172 26.66 -29.00 -43.72
N THR A 173 27.78 -29.01 -43.00
CA THR A 173 27.91 -28.74 -41.57
C THR A 173 27.42 -27.32 -41.22
N PRO A 174 26.77 -27.13 -40.05
CA PRO A 174 26.34 -25.81 -39.61
C PRO A 174 27.54 -24.98 -39.09
N PRO A 175 27.62 -23.67 -39.38
CA PRO A 175 28.60 -22.80 -38.78
C PRO A 175 28.16 -22.37 -37.37
N THR A 176 29.13 -22.34 -36.48
CA THR A 176 29.10 -21.78 -35.12
C THR A 176 28.52 -20.36 -35.09
N PRO A 177 27.58 -20.04 -34.18
CA PRO A 177 27.12 -18.66 -33.99
C PRO A 177 28.21 -17.79 -33.33
N ALA A 178 28.56 -16.69 -34.00
CA ALA A 178 29.31 -15.57 -33.45
C ALA A 178 28.45 -14.78 -32.43
N PRO A 179 29.07 -14.07 -31.47
CA PRO A 179 28.41 -13.46 -30.31
C PRO A 179 27.44 -12.32 -30.71
N PRO A 180 26.35 -12.13 -29.94
CA PRO A 180 25.37 -11.08 -30.22
C PRO A 180 25.93 -9.66 -29.95
N PRO A 181 25.45 -8.66 -30.72
CA PRO A 181 25.88 -7.27 -30.65
C PRO A 181 25.36 -6.53 -29.40
N ALA A 182 26.05 -5.44 -29.09
CA ALA A 182 25.88 -4.56 -27.95
C ALA A 182 24.42 -4.16 -27.64
N ALA A 183 24.08 -4.23 -26.36
CA ALA A 183 22.82 -3.77 -25.79
C ALA A 183 22.63 -2.25 -26.02
N PRO A 184 21.46 -1.82 -26.54
CA PRO A 184 21.04 -0.43 -26.47
C PRO A 184 20.64 -0.07 -25.03
N GLU A 185 21.26 0.99 -24.55
CA GLU A 185 20.90 1.89 -23.45
C GLU A 185 19.64 1.50 -22.64
N THR A 186 19.91 0.93 -21.47
CA THR A 186 18.95 0.86 -20.38
C THR A 186 18.53 2.28 -19.99
N ARG A 187 17.35 2.69 -20.43
CA ARG A 187 16.63 3.84 -19.88
C ARG A 187 16.48 3.57 -18.38
N ALA A 188 17.19 4.36 -17.58
CA ALA A 188 17.28 4.21 -16.14
C ALA A 188 15.87 4.09 -15.52
N ALA A 189 15.67 3.01 -14.76
CA ALA A 189 14.59 2.90 -13.81
C ALA A 189 14.63 4.11 -12.85
N PRO A 190 13.49 4.65 -12.40
CA PRO A 190 13.48 5.68 -11.37
C PRO A 190 14.17 5.12 -10.12
N ALA A 191 15.10 5.91 -9.59
CA ALA A 191 16.04 5.51 -8.57
C ALA A 191 15.35 4.86 -7.37
N SER A 192 15.86 3.68 -7.02
CA SER A 192 15.62 2.96 -5.79
C SER A 192 15.76 3.88 -4.56
N SER A 193 15.00 3.56 -3.53
CA SER A 193 14.96 4.10 -2.16
C SER A 193 16.30 4.02 -1.41
N GLN A 194 17.37 4.58 -1.97
CA GLN A 194 18.63 4.79 -1.27
C GLN A 194 18.55 6.11 -0.52
N GLY A 195 18.46 6.04 0.81
CA GLY A 195 18.63 7.19 1.68
C GLY A 195 19.92 7.94 1.35
N LEU A 196 19.96 9.23 1.68
CA LEU A 196 21.13 10.09 1.46
C LEU A 196 22.42 9.38 1.91
N SER A 197 23.41 9.29 1.01
CA SER A 197 24.71 8.69 1.34
C SER A 197 25.35 9.46 2.50
N LYS A 198 26.14 8.78 3.34
CA LYS A 198 26.81 9.39 4.51
C LYS A 198 27.60 10.65 4.13
N GLU A 199 28.25 10.63 2.96
CA GLU A 199 29.00 11.76 2.40
C GLU A 199 28.11 12.93 1.95
N ALA A 200 26.88 12.66 1.52
CA ALA A 200 25.91 13.70 1.19
C ALA A 200 25.33 14.35 2.46
N LEU A 201 25.11 13.56 3.53
CA LEU A 201 24.67 14.07 4.84
C LEU A 201 25.72 14.98 5.48
N LEU A 202 27.00 14.58 5.47
CA LEU A 202 28.09 15.41 6.02
C LEU A 202 28.22 16.74 5.28
N ARG A 203 28.15 16.72 3.93
CA ARG A 203 28.13 17.96 3.13
C ARG A 203 26.91 18.83 3.42
N ALA A 204 25.74 18.24 3.67
CA ALA A 204 24.54 18.99 4.04
C ALA A 204 24.69 19.64 5.43
N LEU A 205 25.33 18.96 6.38
CA LEU A 205 25.65 19.49 7.71
C LEU A 205 26.66 20.64 7.66
N GLU A 206 27.69 20.52 6.84
CA GLU A 206 28.69 21.58 6.61
C GLU A 206 28.09 22.82 5.94
N THR A 207 27.22 22.61 4.95
CA THR A 207 26.54 23.70 4.22
C THR A 207 25.32 24.27 4.96
N GLY A 208 24.87 23.63 6.04
CA GLY A 208 23.69 24.02 6.81
C GLY A 208 22.37 23.83 6.05
N ASP A 209 22.34 22.93 5.07
CA ASP A 209 21.16 22.63 4.24
C ASP A 209 20.09 21.89 5.07
N THR A 210 19.31 22.69 5.79
CA THR A 210 18.29 22.24 6.73
C THR A 210 17.24 21.36 6.06
N LYS A 211 16.88 21.62 4.79
CA LYS A 211 15.89 20.81 4.07
C LYS A 211 16.40 19.39 3.85
N LYS A 212 17.64 19.22 3.40
CA LYS A 212 18.23 17.89 3.17
C LYS A 212 18.44 17.13 4.47
N ILE A 213 18.87 17.81 5.53
CA ILE A 213 19.04 17.19 6.86
C ILE A 213 17.68 16.69 7.39
N MET A 214 16.65 17.53 7.34
CA MET A 214 15.30 17.17 7.80
C MET A 214 14.68 16.05 6.95
N ALA A 215 14.91 16.02 5.63
CA ALA A 215 14.47 14.92 4.78
C ALA A 215 15.18 13.60 5.12
N ALA A 216 16.50 13.63 5.41
CA ALA A 216 17.25 12.46 5.83
C ALA A 216 16.72 11.90 7.17
N LEU A 217 16.50 12.79 8.14
CA LEU A 217 15.96 12.45 9.45
C LEU A 217 14.55 11.87 9.34
N TYR A 218 13.69 12.45 8.50
CA TYR A 218 12.34 11.94 8.25
C TYR A 218 12.37 10.50 7.74
N GLN A 219 13.19 10.21 6.72
CA GLN A 219 13.33 8.85 6.18
C GLN A 219 13.82 7.85 7.23
N GLU A 220 14.75 8.26 8.10
CA GLU A 220 15.22 7.41 9.17
C GLU A 220 14.15 7.17 10.25
N VAL A 221 13.40 8.21 10.65
CA VAL A 221 12.27 8.10 11.59
C VAL A 221 11.22 7.12 11.04
N VAL A 222 10.83 7.25 9.76
CA VAL A 222 9.85 6.36 9.13
C VAL A 222 10.32 4.91 9.14
N ARG A 223 11.57 4.66 8.72
CA ARG A 223 12.17 3.32 8.71
C ARG A 223 12.23 2.71 10.11
N THR A 224 12.62 3.51 11.11
CA THR A 224 12.74 3.05 12.50
C THR A 224 11.37 2.77 13.11
N ALA A 225 10.38 3.64 12.88
CA ALA A 225 9.02 3.42 13.35
C ALA A 225 8.41 2.16 12.73
N ASP A 226 8.59 1.93 11.43
CA ASP A 226 8.08 0.75 10.73
C ASP A 226 8.68 -0.55 11.29
N ALA A 227 9.99 -0.58 11.54
CA ALA A 227 10.68 -1.73 12.13
C ALA A 227 10.20 -2.04 13.55
N ILE A 228 9.95 -1.02 14.37
CA ILE A 228 9.42 -1.20 15.74
C ILE A 228 8.01 -1.79 15.66
N PHE A 229 7.15 -1.29 14.77
CA PHE A 229 5.77 -1.78 14.66
C PHE A 229 5.65 -3.17 14.04
N LYS A 230 6.38 -3.44 12.94
CA LYS A 230 6.29 -4.72 12.24
C LYS A 230 7.07 -5.81 12.98
N GLU A 231 8.33 -5.53 13.29
CA GLU A 231 9.26 -6.56 13.76
C GLU A 231 9.45 -6.54 15.28
N GLY A 232 9.00 -5.48 15.97
CA GLY A 232 9.33 -5.29 17.39
C GLY A 232 10.80 -4.98 17.61
N LYS A 233 11.50 -4.47 16.59
CA LYS A 233 12.96 -4.24 16.63
C LYS A 233 13.26 -2.79 16.34
N ALA A 234 14.27 -2.26 17.02
CA ALA A 234 14.80 -0.93 16.78
C ALA A 234 16.10 -1.01 15.94
N PRO A 235 16.06 -0.59 14.67
CA PRO A 235 17.23 -0.64 13.78
C PRO A 235 18.31 0.37 14.16
N ALA A 236 19.50 0.23 13.56
CA ALA A 236 20.57 1.22 13.68
C ALA A 236 20.14 2.56 13.04
N CYS A 237 20.46 3.66 13.72
CA CYS A 237 20.03 5.03 13.36
C CYS A 237 21.24 5.92 13.05
N PRO A 238 22.01 5.63 11.97
CA PRO A 238 23.25 6.34 11.66
C PRO A 238 23.05 7.82 11.30
N VAL A 239 21.90 8.22 10.76
CA VAL A 239 21.63 9.63 10.42
C VAL A 239 21.48 10.44 11.70
N TRP A 240 20.69 9.94 12.65
CA TRP A 240 20.49 10.53 13.96
C TRP A 240 21.78 10.63 14.76
N GLU A 241 22.57 9.55 14.84
CA GLU A 241 23.86 9.55 15.54
C GLU A 241 24.78 10.65 14.98
N THR A 242 24.87 10.76 13.65
CA THR A 242 25.68 11.78 12.98
C THR A 242 25.15 13.20 13.20
N VAL A 243 23.82 13.39 13.17
CA VAL A 243 23.21 14.72 13.35
C VAL A 243 23.29 15.17 14.80
N ARG A 244 23.04 14.29 15.77
CA ARG A 244 23.05 14.57 17.22
C ARG A 244 24.39 15.15 17.68
N GLU A 245 25.49 14.66 17.11
CA GLU A 245 26.86 15.11 17.42
C GLU A 245 27.30 16.35 16.63
N SER A 246 26.45 16.85 15.73
CA SER A 246 26.80 18.00 14.87
C SER A 246 26.54 19.35 15.53
N ALA A 247 27.38 20.34 15.22
CA ALA A 247 27.16 21.73 15.62
C ALA A 247 25.85 22.32 15.03
N TRP A 248 25.36 21.76 13.93
CA TRP A 248 24.07 22.13 13.35
C TRP A 248 22.93 21.80 14.32
N TYR A 249 22.94 20.62 14.95
CA TYR A 249 21.90 20.20 15.87
C TYR A 249 21.85 21.09 17.11
N GLU A 250 22.98 21.38 17.73
CA GLU A 250 23.03 22.28 18.90
C GLU A 250 22.49 23.67 18.57
N LYS A 251 22.88 24.23 17.41
CA LYS A 251 22.44 25.55 16.97
C LYS A 251 20.96 25.60 16.63
N ASN A 252 20.39 24.51 16.10
CA ASN A 252 19.03 24.46 15.57
C ASN A 252 18.02 23.74 16.49
N PHE A 253 18.46 23.19 17.62
CA PHE A 253 17.61 22.46 18.55
C PHE A 253 16.37 23.25 19.01
N ARG A 254 16.57 24.50 19.46
CA ARG A 254 15.47 25.39 19.86
C ARG A 254 14.78 26.07 18.66
N PRO A 255 15.50 26.66 17.69
CA PRO A 255 14.86 27.33 16.56
C PRO A 255 13.95 26.44 15.73
N LEU A 256 14.31 25.16 15.57
CA LEU A 256 13.52 24.20 14.80
C LEU A 256 12.65 23.31 15.69
N SER A 257 12.62 23.52 17.01
CA SER A 257 11.86 22.71 17.96
C SER A 257 12.14 21.20 17.82
N LEU A 258 13.42 20.79 17.80
CA LEU A 258 13.84 19.39 17.62
C LEU A 258 13.60 18.50 18.86
N ALA A 259 12.94 19.00 19.91
CA ALA A 259 12.66 18.25 21.13
C ALA A 259 11.86 16.94 20.89
N PRO A 260 10.80 16.90 20.04
CA PRO A 260 10.11 15.65 19.72
C PRO A 260 11.00 14.64 18.99
N LEU A 261 12.00 15.11 18.24
CA LEU A 261 12.97 14.26 17.54
C LEU A 261 13.91 13.58 18.52
N SER A 262 14.46 14.32 19.48
CA SER A 262 15.24 13.72 20.56
C SER A 262 14.42 12.70 21.33
N HIS A 263 13.20 13.07 21.73
CA HIS A 263 12.32 12.19 22.50
C HIS A 263 11.99 10.89 21.76
N PHE A 264 11.77 10.96 20.44
CA PHE A 264 11.56 9.76 19.62
C PHE A 264 12.75 8.82 19.69
N PHE A 265 13.97 9.33 19.50
CA PHE A 265 15.15 8.48 19.54
C PHE A 265 15.50 7.99 20.94
N ASP A 266 15.12 8.70 22.01
CA ASP A 266 15.19 8.19 23.38
C ASP A 266 14.27 6.96 23.55
N ILE A 267 13.04 7.01 23.02
CA ILE A 267 12.14 5.84 23.02
C ILE A 267 12.72 4.68 22.21
N VAL A 268 13.38 4.98 21.08
CA VAL A 268 14.04 3.97 20.23
C VAL A 268 15.22 3.31 20.96
N GLU A 269 16.07 4.08 21.65
CA GLU A 269 17.18 3.56 22.46
C GLU A 269 16.66 2.62 23.55
N ASP A 270 15.64 3.03 24.30
CA ASP A 270 15.03 2.19 25.34
C ASP A 270 14.38 0.93 24.74
N THR A 271 13.84 1.03 23.53
CA THR A 271 13.32 -0.12 22.78
C THR A 271 14.43 -1.09 22.37
N LYS A 272 15.63 -0.60 22.00
CA LYS A 272 16.80 -1.46 21.71
C LYS A 272 17.23 -2.24 22.95
N GLU A 273 17.19 -1.61 24.13
CA GLU A 273 17.52 -2.28 25.38
C GLU A 273 16.49 -3.35 25.73
N LEU A 274 15.20 -3.00 25.64
CA LEU A 274 14.10 -3.91 25.94
C LEU A 274 14.03 -5.10 24.98
N ALA A 275 14.34 -4.88 23.69
CA ALA A 275 14.36 -5.92 22.66
C ALA A 275 15.44 -7.01 22.88
N ARG A 276 16.37 -6.83 23.83
CA ARG A 276 17.34 -7.87 24.21
C ARG A 276 16.72 -8.99 25.03
N SER A 277 15.62 -8.73 25.74
CA SER A 277 15.06 -9.67 26.72
C SER A 277 13.53 -9.82 26.66
N ALA A 278 12.83 -8.91 25.99
CA ALA A 278 11.37 -8.90 25.93
C ALA A 278 10.82 -9.43 24.60
N SER A 279 9.57 -9.88 24.64
CA SER A 279 8.79 -10.26 23.46
C SER A 279 8.30 -9.04 22.68
N ARG A 280 7.89 -9.25 21.42
CA ARG A 280 7.34 -8.19 20.55
C ARG A 280 6.12 -7.49 21.18
N GLU A 281 5.27 -8.22 21.88
CA GLU A 281 4.05 -7.66 22.48
C GLU A 281 4.38 -6.72 23.65
N GLU A 282 5.31 -7.12 24.51
CA GLU A 282 5.81 -6.30 25.62
C GLU A 282 6.52 -5.04 25.12
N ILE A 283 7.26 -5.14 24.01
CA ILE A 283 7.91 -3.99 23.36
C ILE A 283 6.86 -3.00 22.84
N LEU A 284 5.84 -3.49 22.12
CA LEU A 284 4.79 -2.61 21.60
C LEU A 284 3.98 -1.95 22.72
N GLU A 285 3.74 -2.66 23.82
CA GLU A 285 3.08 -2.09 25.00
C GLU A 285 3.95 -1.03 25.69
N ALA A 286 5.24 -1.28 25.87
CA ALA A 286 6.17 -0.31 26.46
C ALA A 286 6.28 0.97 25.62
N VAL A 287 6.39 0.82 24.29
CA VAL A 287 6.44 1.92 23.33
C VAL A 287 5.13 2.71 23.35
N ARG A 288 3.97 2.02 23.42
CA ARG A 288 2.65 2.67 23.56
C ARG A 288 2.55 3.50 24.84
N ASN A 289 2.98 2.94 25.98
CA ASN A 289 2.89 3.59 27.30
C ASN A 289 3.78 4.85 27.39
N ARG A 290 4.82 4.92 26.57
CA ARG A 290 5.71 6.08 26.45
C ARG A 290 5.22 7.16 25.48
N GLY A 291 4.01 7.03 24.95
CA GLY A 291 3.43 8.06 24.08
C GLY A 291 4.05 8.10 22.67
N PHE A 292 4.52 6.97 22.16
CA PHE A 292 5.15 6.89 20.83
C PHE A 292 4.25 7.42 19.71
N ALA A 293 2.95 7.12 19.76
CA ALA A 293 1.98 7.63 18.79
C ALA A 293 1.85 9.17 18.84
N GLN A 294 1.89 9.76 20.04
CA GLN A 294 1.86 11.21 20.22
C GLN A 294 3.15 11.85 19.70
N THR A 295 4.29 11.21 19.96
CA THR A 295 5.60 11.67 19.48
C THR A 295 5.66 11.63 17.95
N LEU A 296 5.16 10.56 17.33
CA LEU A 296 5.02 10.50 15.87
C LEU A 296 4.10 11.62 15.36
N LEU A 297 2.99 11.96 16.02
CA LEU A 297 2.17 13.07 15.56
C LEU A 297 2.93 14.41 15.55
N GLN A 298 3.66 14.69 16.63
CA GLN A 298 4.48 15.91 16.77
C GLN A 298 5.61 15.97 15.74
N LEU A 299 6.25 14.84 15.44
CA LEU A 299 7.24 14.77 14.38
C LEU A 299 6.66 15.12 13.01
N LYS A 300 5.35 14.95 12.82
CA LYS A 300 4.75 15.12 11.49
C LYS A 300 4.63 16.58 11.19
N GLU A 301 4.14 17.30 12.19
CA GLU A 301 4.08 18.75 12.22
C GLU A 301 5.47 19.36 12.10
N LEU A 302 6.49 18.75 12.74
CA LEU A 302 7.88 19.16 12.63
C LEU A 302 8.42 19.05 11.20
N PHE A 303 8.19 17.91 10.52
CA PHE A 303 8.74 17.66 9.19
C PHE A 303 7.92 18.30 8.05
N GLN A 304 6.62 18.55 8.25
CA GLN A 304 5.70 19.05 7.22
C GLN A 304 6.23 20.28 6.42
N PRO A 305 6.85 21.31 7.05
CA PRO A 305 7.37 22.47 6.30
C PRO A 305 8.57 22.14 5.39
N TYR A 306 9.29 21.06 5.69
CA TYR A 306 10.53 20.66 5.00
C TYR A 306 10.30 19.61 3.92
N LEU A 307 9.13 18.95 3.94
CA LEU A 307 8.71 17.95 2.97
C LEU A 307 7.86 18.54 1.83
N GLY A 308 7.65 19.85 1.79
CA GLY A 308 6.73 20.52 0.87
C GLY A 308 7.09 20.43 -0.63
N ALA A 309 6.13 19.90 -1.39
CA ALA A 309 5.92 19.92 -2.85
C ALA A 309 7.01 19.24 -3.71
N ALA A 310 6.96 17.91 -3.78
CA ALA A 310 7.11 17.27 -5.09
C ALA A 310 5.90 17.68 -5.94
N ALA A 311 6.04 18.80 -6.66
CA ALA A 311 5.22 19.11 -7.83
C ALA A 311 5.63 18.20 -8.98
#